data_AF-A0A496LKL8-F1
#
_entry.id   AF-A0A496LKL8-F1
#
_cell.length_a   1.000
_cell.length_b   1.000
_cell.length_c   1.000
_cell.angle_alpha   90.00
_cell.angle_beta   90.00
_cell.angle_gamma   90.00
#
_symmetry.space_group_name_H-M   'P 1'
#
loop_
_entity.id
_entity.type
_entity.pdbx_description
1 polymer ?
#
loop_
_entity_poly.entity_id
_entity_poly.type
_entity_poly.pdbx_seq_one_letter_code
_entity_poly.pdbx_strand_id
1 'polypeptide(L)'
;SELAAQMGALHLNMRSAISEAFSQIKINALYLKCAAYALALALLWAFFGARTAWLIVICVFETNLAVLALLSAFGVSVNIFAIFALILSGAVGIDYMIFANNDKMALSDKIFGITLASLTSIISFFTLAFSSTKAVALFGLCVSLNIALAAILAQVLAANKKS
;
A
#
# COMPACT_ATOMS: atom_id res chain seq x y z
N SER A 1 -26.17 -47.76 -8.98
CA SER A 1 -25.64 -46.65 -9.79
C SER A 1 -26.36 -45.32 -9.56
N GLU A 2 -27.42 -45.24 -8.75
CA GLU A 2 -28.11 -43.96 -8.43
C GLU A 2 -27.49 -43.17 -7.25
N LEU A 3 -26.89 -43.86 -6.27
CA LEU A 3 -26.31 -43.21 -5.08
C LEU A 3 -25.14 -42.26 -5.42
N ALA A 4 -24.32 -42.61 -6.40
CA ALA A 4 -23.19 -41.80 -6.86
C ALA A 4 -23.63 -40.54 -7.63
N ALA A 5 -24.78 -40.60 -8.32
CA ALA A 5 -25.35 -39.46 -9.03
C ALA A 5 -25.95 -38.42 -8.06
N GLN A 6 -26.62 -38.88 -7.00
CA GLN A 6 -27.12 -38.01 -5.92
C GLN A 6 -25.98 -37.34 -5.14
N MET A 7 -24.91 -38.07 -4.82
CA MET A 7 -23.73 -37.48 -4.16
C MET A 7 -23.02 -36.46 -5.05
N GLY A 8 -22.92 -36.71 -6.36
CA GLY A 8 -22.36 -35.76 -7.33
C GLY A 8 -23.18 -34.47 -7.47
N ALA A 9 -24.51 -34.59 -7.50
CA ALA A 9 -25.44 -33.45 -7.56
C ALA A 9 -25.41 -32.60 -6.27
N LEU A 10 -25.27 -33.24 -5.10
CA LEU A 10 -25.14 -32.57 -3.81
C LEU A 10 -23.81 -31.80 -3.70
N HIS A 11 -22.70 -32.39 -4.17
CA HIS A 11 -21.36 -31.79 -4.15
C HIS A 11 -21.18 -30.65 -5.16
N LEU A 12 -21.95 -30.66 -6.26
CA LEU A 12 -22.00 -29.56 -7.22
C LEU A 12 -22.82 -28.39 -6.66
N ASN A 13 -23.95 -28.66 -6.00
CA ASN A 13 -24.78 -27.63 -5.35
C ASN A 13 -24.07 -26.94 -4.18
N MET A 14 -23.28 -27.66 -3.38
CA MET A 14 -22.48 -27.04 -2.31
C MET A 14 -21.36 -26.15 -2.88
N ARG A 15 -20.74 -26.55 -3.99
CA ARG A 15 -19.70 -25.74 -4.66
C ARG A 15 -20.27 -24.48 -5.33
N SER A 16 -21.44 -24.57 -5.96
CA SER A 16 -22.12 -23.41 -6.54
C SER A 16 -22.63 -22.45 -5.46
N ALA A 17 -23.27 -22.96 -4.39
CA ALA A 17 -23.76 -22.13 -3.28
C ALA A 17 -22.63 -21.37 -2.55
N ILE A 18 -21.45 -21.98 -2.42
CA ILE A 18 -20.27 -21.32 -1.86
C ILE A 18 -19.75 -20.25 -2.83
N SER A 19 -19.63 -20.56 -4.13
CA SER A 19 -19.17 -19.60 -5.14
C SER A 19 -20.06 -18.35 -5.23
N GLU A 20 -21.37 -18.50 -5.05
CA GLU A 20 -22.35 -17.42 -5.13
C GLU A 20 -22.35 -16.53 -3.87
N ALA A 21 -22.18 -17.14 -2.68
CA ALA A 21 -21.98 -16.42 -1.42
C ALA A 21 -20.67 -15.60 -1.41
N PHE A 22 -19.60 -16.12 -2.01
CA PHE A 22 -18.33 -15.39 -2.15
C PHE A 22 -18.42 -14.23 -3.14
N SER A 23 -19.29 -14.29 -4.14
CA SER A 23 -19.49 -13.20 -5.11
C SER A 23 -20.13 -11.97 -4.45
N GLN A 24 -21.13 -12.18 -3.58
CA GLN A 24 -21.81 -11.10 -2.85
C GLN A 24 -20.89 -10.42 -1.82
N ILE A 25 -20.03 -11.18 -1.14
CA ILE A 25 -19.05 -10.63 -0.18
C ILE A 25 -17.99 -9.76 -0.90
N LYS A 26 -17.57 -10.16 -2.12
CA LYS A 26 -16.61 -9.41 -2.93
C LYS A 26 -17.14 -8.06 -3.40
N ILE A 27 -18.43 -7.97 -3.74
CA ILE A 27 -19.05 -6.72 -4.22
C ILE A 27 -19.17 -5.70 -3.08
N ASN A 28 -19.61 -6.11 -1.89
CA ASN A 28 -19.71 -5.21 -0.73
C ASN A 28 -18.33 -4.69 -0.29
N ALA A 29 -17.29 -5.53 -0.36
CA ALA A 29 -15.92 -5.12 -0.08
C ALA A 29 -15.39 -4.10 -1.11
N LEU A 30 -15.81 -4.19 -2.37
CA LEU A 30 -15.46 -3.23 -3.42
C LEU A 30 -16.09 -1.85 -3.16
N TYR A 31 -17.37 -1.82 -2.80
CA TYR A 31 -18.07 -0.57 -2.46
C TYR A 31 -17.45 0.13 -1.24
N LEU A 32 -17.11 -0.63 -0.20
CA LEU A 32 -16.50 -0.07 1.01
C LEU A 32 -15.09 0.50 0.71
N LYS A 33 -14.32 -0.15 -0.17
CA LYS A 33 -13.05 0.38 -0.65
C LYS A 33 -13.23 1.67 -1.46
N CYS A 34 -14.18 1.71 -2.38
CA CYS A 34 -14.45 2.92 -3.16
C CYS A 34 -14.88 4.10 -2.28
N ALA A 35 -15.73 3.85 -1.28
CA ALA A 35 -16.15 4.87 -0.32
C ALA A 35 -14.96 5.39 0.52
N ALA A 36 -14.09 4.50 0.99
CA ALA A 36 -12.89 4.88 1.75
C ALA A 36 -11.93 5.76 0.93
N TYR A 37 -11.72 5.44 -0.35
CA TYR A 37 -10.89 6.26 -1.24
C TYR A 37 -11.50 7.64 -1.50
N ALA A 38 -12.81 7.70 -1.75
CA ALA A 38 -13.49 8.99 -1.96
C ALA A 38 -13.41 9.90 -0.73
N LEU A 39 -13.55 9.34 0.46
CA LEU A 39 -13.51 10.08 1.73
C LEU A 39 -12.09 10.56 2.05
N ALA A 40 -11.07 9.73 1.81
CA ALA A 40 -9.66 10.14 1.90
C ALA A 40 -9.33 11.29 0.94
N LEU A 41 -9.84 11.25 -0.30
CA LEU A 41 -9.64 12.28 -1.30
C LEU A 41 -10.29 13.61 -0.90
N ALA A 42 -11.50 13.58 -0.34
CA ALA A 42 -12.20 14.75 0.17
C ALA A 42 -11.47 15.39 1.37
N LEU A 43 -10.97 14.58 2.30
CA LEU A 43 -10.23 15.06 3.47
C LEU A 43 -8.87 15.66 3.09
N LEU A 44 -8.13 15.03 2.17
CA LEU A 44 -6.87 15.58 1.65
C LEU A 44 -7.10 16.91 0.92
N TRP A 45 -8.17 17.01 0.13
CA TRP A 45 -8.49 18.23 -0.62
C TRP A 45 -8.82 19.40 0.31
N ALA A 46 -9.52 19.14 1.41
CA ALA A 46 -9.90 20.18 2.37
C ALA A 46 -8.72 20.77 3.16
N PHE A 47 -7.63 20.01 3.38
CA PHE A 47 -6.58 20.41 4.34
C PHE A 47 -5.31 21.00 3.72
N PHE A 48 -4.89 20.58 2.52
CA PHE A 48 -3.55 20.90 1.98
C PHE A 48 -3.53 21.72 0.68
N GLY A 49 -4.70 22.03 0.11
CA GLY A 49 -4.81 22.68 -1.20
C GLY A 49 -4.56 21.71 -2.37
N ALA A 50 -5.35 21.86 -3.44
CA ALA A 50 -5.45 20.87 -4.51
C ALA A 50 -4.11 20.50 -5.17
N ARG A 51 -3.20 21.47 -5.36
CA ARG A 51 -1.93 21.26 -6.07
C ARG A 51 -0.93 20.41 -5.28
N THR A 52 -0.78 20.70 -3.98
CA THR A 52 0.09 19.90 -3.09
C THR A 52 -0.50 18.51 -2.88
N ALA A 53 -1.80 18.43 -2.62
CA ALA A 53 -2.48 17.14 -2.47
C ALA A 53 -2.31 16.27 -3.73
N TRP A 54 -2.47 16.84 -4.93
CA TRP A 54 -2.28 16.11 -6.18
C TRP A 54 -0.86 15.61 -6.40
N LEU A 55 0.16 16.43 -6.10
CA LEU A 55 1.57 16.03 -6.19
C LEU A 55 1.89 14.88 -5.22
N ILE A 56 1.42 14.97 -3.97
CA ILE A 56 1.64 13.92 -2.96
C ILE A 56 0.99 12.61 -3.40
N VAL A 57 -0.25 12.68 -3.88
CA VAL A 57 -0.98 11.49 -4.37
C VAL A 57 -0.27 10.86 -5.56
N ILE A 58 0.20 11.65 -6.54
CA ILE A 58 0.95 11.13 -7.68
C ILE A 58 2.23 10.44 -7.20
N CYS A 59 3.05 11.09 -6.36
CA CYS A 59 4.30 10.49 -5.90
C CYS A 59 4.08 9.16 -5.16
N VAL A 60 3.08 9.09 -4.28
CA VAL A 60 2.76 7.85 -3.55
C VAL A 60 2.18 6.78 -4.47
N PHE A 61 1.44 7.17 -5.50
CA PHE A 61 0.96 6.25 -6.51
C PHE A 61 2.11 5.65 -7.32
N GLU A 62 3.06 6.47 -7.75
CA GLU A 62 4.26 6.05 -8.48
C GLU A 62 5.10 5.05 -7.66
N THR A 63 5.33 5.29 -6.37
CA THR A 63 6.09 4.33 -5.54
C THR A 63 5.36 3.01 -5.38
N ASN A 64 4.04 3.05 -5.14
CA ASN A 64 3.22 1.84 -5.05
C ASN A 64 3.22 1.04 -6.35
N LEU A 65 3.14 1.72 -7.49
CA LEU A 65 3.18 1.10 -8.81
C LEU A 65 4.56 0.51 -9.08
N ALA A 66 5.64 1.20 -8.71
CA ALA A 66 7.01 0.70 -8.84
C ALA A 66 7.20 -0.59 -8.04
N VAL A 67 6.78 -0.62 -6.77
CA VAL A 67 6.87 -1.83 -5.94
C VAL A 67 6.02 -2.96 -6.50
N LEU A 68 4.80 -2.66 -6.97
CA LEU A 68 3.94 -3.66 -7.61
C LEU A 68 4.55 -4.23 -8.89
N ALA A 69 5.15 -3.39 -9.73
CA ALA A 69 5.86 -3.79 -10.94
C ALA A 69 7.08 -4.67 -10.60
N LEU A 70 7.84 -4.30 -9.56
CA LEU A 70 8.92 -5.13 -9.03
C LEU A 70 8.41 -6.51 -8.60
N LEU A 71 7.35 -6.57 -7.78
CA LEU A 71 6.76 -7.84 -7.34
C LEU A 71 6.32 -8.69 -8.54
N SER A 72 5.65 -8.08 -9.52
CA SER A 72 5.21 -8.75 -10.73
C SER A 72 6.38 -9.26 -11.57
N ALA A 73 7.47 -8.49 -11.69
CA ALA A 73 8.68 -8.89 -12.42
C ALA A 73 9.39 -10.08 -11.78
N PHE A 74 9.37 -10.17 -10.43
CA PHE A 74 9.90 -11.32 -9.69
C PHE A 74 8.95 -12.53 -9.66
N GLY A 75 7.80 -12.48 -10.36
CA GLY A 75 6.83 -13.58 -10.42
C GLY A 75 6.15 -13.85 -9.08
N VAL A 76 6.20 -12.89 -8.15
CA VAL A 76 5.60 -13.02 -6.82
C VAL A 76 4.09 -12.82 -6.94
N SER A 77 3.32 -13.82 -6.48
CA SER A 77 1.87 -13.69 -6.38
C SER A 77 1.50 -12.63 -5.35
N VAL A 78 0.88 -11.54 -5.80
CA VAL A 78 0.39 -10.46 -4.94
C VAL A 78 -0.71 -11.01 -4.04
N ASN A 79 -0.42 -11.11 -2.75
CA ASN A 79 -1.37 -11.57 -1.73
C ASN A 79 -1.95 -10.39 -0.94
N ILE A 80 -2.88 -10.68 -0.04
CA ILE A 80 -3.51 -9.66 0.80
C ILE A 80 -2.50 -8.90 1.67
N PHE A 81 -1.42 -9.57 2.09
CA PHE A 81 -0.36 -8.94 2.87
C PHE A 81 0.42 -7.92 2.03
N ALA A 82 0.74 -8.22 0.77
CA ALA A 82 1.35 -7.24 -0.13
C ALA A 82 0.44 -6.00 -0.31
N ILE A 83 -0.88 -6.19 -0.41
CA ILE A 83 -1.83 -5.07 -0.49
C ILE A 83 -1.80 -4.24 0.80
N PHE A 84 -1.83 -4.87 1.97
CA PHE A 84 -1.71 -4.15 3.25
C PHE A 84 -0.38 -3.44 3.39
N ALA A 85 0.72 -4.04 2.90
CA ALA A 85 2.03 -3.41 2.88
C ALA A 85 2.01 -2.12 2.07
N LEU A 86 1.44 -2.13 0.86
CA LEU A 86 1.31 -0.94 0.01
C LEU A 86 0.43 0.15 0.64
N ILE A 87 -0.67 -0.24 1.29
CA ILE A 87 -1.54 0.71 2.00
C ILE A 87 -0.79 1.37 3.16
N LEU A 88 -0.15 0.58 4.02
CA LEU A 88 0.58 1.07 5.19
C LEU A 88 1.75 1.98 4.78
N SER A 89 2.59 1.51 3.86
CA SER A 89 3.75 2.28 3.40
C SER A 89 3.35 3.50 2.57
N GLY A 90 2.20 3.45 1.88
CA GLY A 90 1.62 4.63 1.23
C GLY A 90 1.24 5.72 2.23
N ALA A 91 0.62 5.36 3.36
CA ALA A 91 0.32 6.32 4.44
C ALA A 91 1.60 6.97 5.01
N VAL A 92 2.62 6.15 5.30
CA VAL A 92 3.94 6.65 5.75
C VAL A 92 4.59 7.56 4.70
N GLY A 93 4.47 7.22 3.42
CA GLY A 93 4.96 8.05 2.32
C GLY A 93 4.28 9.41 2.26
N ILE A 94 2.96 9.48 2.48
CA ILE A 94 2.22 10.75 2.59
C ILE A 94 2.81 11.60 3.72
N ASP A 95 3.06 11.01 4.89
CA ASP A 95 3.65 11.73 6.04
C ASP A 95 5.01 12.33 5.71
N TYR A 96 5.88 11.61 5.00
CA TYR A 96 7.18 12.13 4.56
C TYR A 96 7.03 13.29 3.57
N MET A 97 6.09 13.22 2.65
CA MET A 97 5.85 14.29 1.69
C MET A 97 5.29 15.56 2.36
N ILE A 98 4.38 15.39 3.32
CA ILE A 98 3.86 16.49 4.13
C ILE A 98 5.00 17.14 4.93
N PHE A 99 5.84 16.33 5.58
CA PHE A 99 6.98 16.81 6.35
C PHE A 99 8.02 17.51 5.48
N ALA A 100 8.32 16.98 4.29
CA ALA A 100 9.18 17.62 3.28
C ALA A 100 8.63 19.00 2.86
N ASN A 101 7.30 19.12 2.78
CA ASN A 101 6.64 20.35 2.35
C ASN A 101 6.47 21.41 3.46
N ASN A 102 6.97 21.17 4.67
CA ASN A 102 6.83 22.10 5.80
C ASN A 102 7.77 23.32 5.67
N ASP A 103 7.26 24.49 5.28
CA ASP A 103 8.08 25.67 5.01
C ASP A 103 8.76 26.30 6.25
N LYS A 104 8.41 25.86 7.46
CA LYS A 104 8.98 26.39 8.71
C LYS A 104 10.32 25.75 9.11
N MET A 105 10.70 24.63 8.49
CA MET A 105 11.92 23.90 8.82
C MET A 105 13.01 24.13 7.77
N ALA A 106 14.27 24.15 8.21
CA ALA A 106 15.41 24.16 7.31
C ALA A 106 15.46 22.86 6.49
N LEU A 107 16.01 22.94 5.26
CA LEU A 107 16.13 21.78 4.37
C LEU A 107 16.91 20.61 5.01
N SER A 108 17.98 20.93 5.75
CA SER A 108 18.80 19.94 6.47
C SER A 108 17.99 19.13 7.45
N ASP A 109 17.12 19.80 8.23
CA ASP A 109 16.37 19.19 9.32
C ASP A 109 15.28 18.28 8.76
N LYS A 110 14.66 18.69 7.64
CA LYS A 110 13.70 17.87 6.91
C LYS A 110 14.33 16.57 6.41
N ILE A 111 15.45 16.68 5.68
CA ILE A 111 16.12 15.51 5.10
C ILE A 111 16.62 14.59 6.20
N PHE A 112 17.20 15.14 7.27
CA PHE A 112 17.66 14.33 8.40
C PHE A 112 16.50 13.62 9.10
N GLY A 113 15.41 14.33 9.38
CA GLY A 113 14.20 13.75 10.00
C GLY A 113 13.60 12.62 9.16
N ILE A 114 13.43 12.84 7.85
CA ILE A 114 12.91 11.82 6.92
C ILE A 114 13.86 10.63 6.84
N THR A 115 15.18 10.87 6.74
CA THR A 115 16.17 9.80 6.67
C THR A 115 16.12 8.94 7.92
N LEU A 116 16.13 9.56 9.11
CA LEU A 116 16.15 8.83 10.36
C LEU A 116 14.86 8.04 10.59
N ALA A 117 13.70 8.64 10.31
CA ALA A 117 12.40 7.98 10.41
C ALA A 117 12.26 6.81 9.41
N SER A 118 12.74 7.00 8.18
CA SER A 118 12.71 5.96 7.15
C SER A 118 13.66 4.82 7.49
N LEU A 119 14.85 5.10 8.01
CA LEU A 119 15.84 4.08 8.37
C LEU A 119 15.33 3.17 9.48
N THR A 120 14.77 3.74 10.56
CA THR A 120 14.23 2.93 11.66
C THR A 120 13.04 2.08 11.22
N SER A 121 12.19 2.63 10.34
CA SER A 121 11.05 1.91 9.76
C SER A 121 11.51 0.78 8.84
N ILE A 122 12.46 1.07 7.94
CA ILE A 122 13.05 0.07 7.03
C ILE A 122 13.65 -1.07 7.84
N ILE A 123 14.47 -0.78 8.86
CA ILE A 123 15.07 -1.82 9.70
C ILE A 123 13.97 -2.67 10.36
N SER A 124 12.96 -2.03 10.96
CA SER A 124 11.87 -2.73 11.65
C SER A 124 11.09 -3.66 10.72
N PHE A 125 10.67 -3.18 9.55
CA PHE A 125 9.91 -3.98 8.59
C PHE A 125 10.78 -4.97 7.82
N PHE A 126 12.05 -4.66 7.57
CA PHE A 126 12.98 -5.58 6.95
C PHE A 126 13.29 -6.77 7.88
N THR A 127 13.29 -6.59 9.20
CA THR A 127 13.36 -7.74 10.12
C THR A 127 12.20 -8.72 9.91
N LEU A 128 10.99 -8.24 9.60
CA LEU A 128 9.86 -9.12 9.27
C LEU A 128 10.12 -9.96 8.02
N ALA A 129 10.97 -9.50 7.09
CA ALA A 129 11.37 -10.25 5.90
C ALA A 129 12.04 -11.61 6.23
N PHE A 130 12.66 -11.73 7.41
CA PHE A 130 13.28 -12.97 7.87
C PHE A 130 12.31 -13.94 8.56
N SER A 131 11.02 -13.61 8.59
CA SER A 131 10.01 -14.48 9.21
C SER A 131 9.88 -15.81 8.46
N SER A 132 9.68 -16.90 9.21
CA SER A 132 9.37 -18.22 8.65
C SER A 132 8.02 -18.27 7.90
N THR A 133 7.15 -17.29 8.14
CA THR A 133 5.86 -17.19 7.43
C THR A 133 6.03 -16.40 6.12
N LYS A 134 5.99 -17.08 4.97
CA LYS A 134 6.20 -16.49 3.63
C LYS A 134 5.41 -15.21 3.38
N ALA A 135 4.16 -15.15 3.84
CA ALA A 135 3.30 -13.99 3.64
C ALA A 135 3.75 -12.76 4.44
N VAL A 136 4.23 -12.95 5.67
CA VAL A 136 4.75 -11.89 6.55
C VAL A 136 6.13 -11.44 6.08
N ALA A 137 6.95 -12.36 5.59
CA ALA A 137 8.23 -12.03 4.97
C ALA A 137 8.04 -11.09 3.76
N LEU A 138 7.06 -11.41 2.92
CA LEU A 138 6.73 -10.58 1.75
C LEU A 138 6.21 -9.20 2.15
N PHE A 139 5.36 -9.15 3.19
CA PHE A 139 4.88 -7.89 3.76
C PHE A 139 6.04 -6.98 4.16
N GLY A 140 6.98 -7.51 4.96
CA GLY A 140 8.15 -6.77 5.43
C GLY A 140 9.00 -6.22 4.29
N LEU A 141 9.28 -7.05 3.28
CA LEU A 141 10.02 -6.63 2.09
C LEU A 141 9.30 -5.51 1.33
N CYS A 142 8.00 -5.66 1.06
CA CYS A 142 7.22 -4.66 0.33
C CYS A 142 7.21 -3.30 1.06
N VAL A 143 6.97 -3.31 2.37
CA VAL A 143 6.96 -2.08 3.17
C VAL A 143 8.34 -1.42 3.15
N SER A 144 9.40 -2.18 3.41
CA SER A 144 10.78 -1.65 3.44
C SER A 144 11.18 -1.00 2.11
N LEU A 145 10.86 -1.64 0.99
CA LEU A 145 11.18 -1.14 -0.34
C LEU A 145 10.38 0.13 -0.66
N ASN A 146 9.08 0.14 -0.36
CA ASN A 146 8.23 1.30 -0.63
C ASN A 146 8.63 2.51 0.24
N ILE A 147 8.94 2.29 1.53
CA ILE A 147 9.42 3.35 2.43
C ILE A 147 10.73 3.96 1.91
N ALA A 148 11.66 3.13 1.41
CA ALA A 148 12.91 3.63 0.82
C ALA A 148 12.63 4.54 -0.40
N LEU A 149 11.77 4.11 -1.32
CA LEU A 149 11.40 4.91 -2.49
C LEU A 149 10.66 6.20 -2.09
N ALA A 150 9.71 6.12 -1.15
CA ALA A 150 8.97 7.28 -0.67
C ALA A 150 9.87 8.30 0.03
N ALA A 151 10.84 7.84 0.83
CA ALA A 151 11.82 8.71 1.48
C ALA A 151 12.70 9.44 0.46
N ILE A 152 13.19 8.74 -0.57
CA ILE A 152 13.99 9.34 -1.65
C ILE A 152 13.18 10.43 -2.37
N LEU A 153 11.94 10.13 -2.78
CA LEU A 153 11.10 11.10 -3.48
C LEU A 153 10.77 12.31 -2.60
N ALA A 154 10.51 12.11 -1.30
CA ALA A 154 10.26 13.20 -0.36
C ALA A 154 11.50 14.10 -0.18
N GLN A 155 12.70 13.53 -0.16
CA GLN A 155 13.95 14.29 -0.12
C GLN A 155 14.18 15.08 -1.42
N VAL A 156 13.91 14.48 -2.59
CA VAL A 156 13.98 15.16 -3.89
C VAL A 156 12.98 16.34 -3.94
N LEU A 157 11.76 16.14 -3.46
CA LEU A 157 10.75 17.19 -3.36
C LEU A 157 11.21 18.34 -2.45
N ALA A 158 11.77 18.01 -1.27
CA ALA A 158 12.30 19.02 -0.35
C ALA A 158 13.44 19.83 -0.99
N ALA A 159 14.32 19.18 -1.75
CA ALA A 159 15.44 19.82 -2.43
C ALA A 159 15.00 20.73 -3.59
N ASN A 160 14.05 20.28 -4.42
CA ASN A 160 13.55 21.05 -5.57
C ASN A 160 12.83 22.34 -5.18
N LYS A 161 12.25 22.41 -3.97
CA LYS A 161 11.57 23.62 -3.47
C LYS A 161 12.53 24.79 -3.16
N LYS A 162 13.85 24.55 -3.17
CA LYS A 162 14.89 25.56 -2.93
C LYS A 162 15.42 26.21 -4.23
N SER A 163 14.98 25.76 -5.40
CA SER A 163 15.31 26.38 -6.70
C SER A 163 14.24 27.35 -7.16
#